data_AF-K7M728-F1
#
_entry.id   AF-K7M728-F1
#
_cell.length_a   1.000
_cell.length_b   1.000
_cell.length_c   1.000
_cell.angle_alpha   90.00
_cell.angle_beta   90.00
_cell.angle_gamma   90.00
#
_symmetry.space_group_name_H-M   'P 1'
#
loop_
_entity.id
_entity.type
_entity.pdbx_description
1 polymer ?
#
loop_
_entity_poly.entity_id
_entity_poly.type
_entity_poly.pdbx_seq_one_letter_code
_entity_poly.pdbx_strand_id
1 'polypeptide(L)' 'MPQHKYYEYFGPDYTLHVGPSNMENKNSRHLLEEIRSKLCENLSKLQHAPSVQFQERPLDSDLGEVNLYCLIFYFIGV' A
#
# COMPACT_ATOMS: atom_id res chain seq x y z
N MET A 1 -7.57 -22.39 -2.54
CA MET A 1 -6.85 -21.75 -3.67
C MET A 1 -7.25 -22.44 -4.97
N PRO A 2 -7.42 -21.73 -6.10
CA PRO A 2 -7.64 -22.35 -7.41
C PRO A 2 -6.46 -23.24 -7.83
N GLN A 3 -6.71 -24.30 -8.60
CA GLN A 3 -5.62 -25.17 -9.10
C GLN A 3 -4.83 -24.45 -10.21
N HIS A 4 -3.51 -24.46 -10.10
CA HIS A 4 -2.58 -23.97 -11.13
C HIS A 4 -1.24 -24.70 -10.99
N LYS A 5 -0.33 -24.51 -11.96
CA LYS A 5 0.97 -25.20 -12.06
C LYS A 5 1.86 -25.12 -10.79
N TYR A 6 1.60 -24.16 -9.91
CA TYR A 6 2.42 -23.88 -8.72
C TYR A 6 1.62 -24.03 -7.42
N TYR A 7 0.44 -24.65 -7.47
CA TYR A 7 -0.45 -24.82 -6.32
C TYR A 7 0.25 -25.49 -5.12
N GLU A 8 1.16 -26.42 -5.41
CA GLU A 8 1.93 -27.18 -4.42
C GLU A 8 2.86 -26.30 -3.56
N TYR A 9 3.23 -25.10 -4.03
CA TYR A 9 4.05 -24.16 -3.25
C TYR A 9 3.30 -23.49 -2.10
N PHE A 10 1.96 -23.58 -2.06
CA PHE A 10 1.15 -23.04 -0.96
C PHE A 10 0.94 -24.06 0.17
N GLY A 11 1.58 -25.23 0.12
CA GLY A 11 1.57 -26.19 1.22
C GLY A 11 2.26 -25.65 2.47
N PRO A 12 1.88 -26.08 3.68
CA PRO A 12 0.95 -27.17 3.98
C PRO A 12 -0.54 -26.79 3.97
N ASP A 13 -0.88 -25.52 4.11
CA ASP A 13 -2.25 -25.08 4.41
C ASP A 13 -3.08 -24.74 3.17
N TYR A 14 -2.44 -24.50 2.02
CA TYR A 14 -3.09 -24.16 0.74
C TYR A 14 -4.05 -22.96 0.84
N THR A 15 -3.67 -21.97 1.64
CA THR A 15 -4.38 -20.70 1.86
C THR A 15 -3.58 -19.51 1.32
N LEU A 16 -4.26 -18.43 0.94
CA LEU A 16 -3.60 -17.16 0.56
C LEU A 16 -3.16 -16.37 1.79
N HIS A 17 -3.95 -16.44 2.86
CA HIS A 17 -3.71 -15.70 4.08
C HIS A 17 -2.63 -16.39 4.92
N VAL A 18 -1.54 -15.67 5.17
CA VAL A 18 -0.51 -16.07 6.13
C VAL A 18 -0.91 -15.56 7.52
N GLY A 19 -0.93 -16.47 8.50
CA GLY A 19 -1.20 -16.10 9.89
C GLY A 19 -0.11 -15.20 10.49
N PRO A 20 -0.43 -14.41 11.52
CA PRO A 20 0.57 -13.61 12.21
C PRO A 20 1.61 -14.52 12.88
N SER A 21 2.89 -14.11 12.82
CA SER A 21 3.96 -14.78 13.55
C SER A 21 3.98 -14.39 15.03
N ASN A 22 4.58 -15.22 15.88
CA ASN A 22 4.84 -14.89 17.30
C ASN A 22 6.02 -13.92 17.49
N MET A 23 6.44 -13.21 16.43
CA MET A 23 7.50 -12.20 16.53
C MET A 23 7.01 -11.02 17.36
N GLU A 24 7.84 -10.56 18.29
CA GLU A 24 7.53 -9.38 19.09
C GLU A 24 7.43 -8.13 18.22
N ASN A 25 6.32 -7.40 18.34
CA ASN A 25 6.16 -6.11 17.69
C ASN A 25 6.89 -5.01 18.47
N LYS A 26 8.05 -4.59 17.96
CA LYS A 26 8.87 -3.49 18.52
C LYS A 26 8.31 -2.09 18.26
N ASN A 27 7.21 -1.96 17.54
CA ASN A 27 6.57 -0.68 17.23
C ASN A 27 5.64 -0.26 18.38
N SER A 28 6.22 0.35 19.41
CA SER A 28 5.42 0.90 20.52
C SER A 28 4.48 2.00 20.02
N ARG A 29 3.31 2.15 20.65
CA ARG A 29 2.34 3.21 20.27
C ARG A 29 2.96 4.60 20.34
N HIS A 30 3.77 4.86 21.36
CA HIS A 30 4.47 6.14 21.52
C HIS A 30 5.39 6.45 20.33
N LEU A 31 6.20 5.47 19.90
CA LEU A 31 7.10 5.64 18.75
C LEU A 31 6.32 5.93 17.47
N LEU A 32 5.24 5.19 17.23
CA LEU A 32 4.38 5.40 16.06
C LEU A 32 3.73 6.79 16.04
N GLU A 33 3.29 7.26 17.21
CA GLU A 33 2.71 8.60 17.38
C GLU A 33 3.72 9.72 17.14
N GLU A 34 4.96 9.56 17.63
CA GLU A 34 6.05 10.50 17.40
C GLU A 34 6.39 10.61 15.89
N ILE A 35 6.52 9.46 15.22
CA ILE A 35 6.75 9.40 13.77
C ILE A 35 5.58 10.04 13.01
N ARG A 36 4.34 9.73 13.39
CA ARG A 36 3.13 10.30 12.78
C ARG A 36 3.11 11.82 12.92
N SER A 37 3.39 12.35 14.10
CA SER A 37 3.42 13.79 14.36
C SER A 37 4.48 14.49 13.50
N LYS A 38 5.70 13.96 13.45
CA LYS A 38 6.78 14.49 12.61
C LYS A 38 6.45 14.44 11.12
N LEU A 39 5.81 13.36 10.67
CA LEU A 39 5.38 13.23 9.28
C LEU A 39 4.31 14.27 8.94
N CYS A 40 3.31 14.46 9.79
CA CYS A 40 2.29 15.49 9.61
C CYS A 40 2.90 16.90 9.61
N GLU A 41 3.89 17.20 10.46
CA GLU A 41 4.61 18.47 10.45
C GLU A 41 5.35 18.68 9.12
N ASN A 42 6.06 17.66 8.62
CA ASN A 42 6.76 17.75 7.35
C ASN A 42 5.80 17.94 6.17
N LEU A 43 4.69 17.19 6.15
CA LEU A 43 3.64 17.31 5.13
C LEU A 43 2.99 18.69 5.15
N SER A 44 2.82 19.30 6.34
CA SER A 44 2.26 20.65 6.46
C SER A 44 3.14 21.75 5.85
N LYS A 45 4.45 21.50 5.72
CA LYS A 45 5.42 22.42 5.11
C LYS A 45 5.43 22.34 3.58
N LEU A 46 4.87 21.28 3.00
CA LEU A 46 4.79 21.15 1.55
C LEU A 46 3.79 22.16 0.98
N GLN A 47 4.13 22.77 -0.15
CA GLN A 47 3.21 23.66 -0.84
C GLN A 47 1.97 22.86 -1.26
N HIS A 48 0.81 23.31 -0.80
CA HIS A 48 -0.45 22.69 -1.19
C HIS A 48 -0.72 23.09 -2.64
N ALA A 49 -1.23 22.17 -3.47
CA ALA A 49 -1.63 22.44 -4.85
C ALA A 49 -3.18 22.54 -4.92
N PRO A 50 -3.78 23.70 -4.59
CA PRO A 50 -5.23 23.84 -4.38
C PRO A 50 -6.08 23.65 -5.65
N SER A 51 -5.46 23.47 -6.83
CA SER A 51 -6.15 23.39 -8.12
C SER A 51 -6.06 22.02 -8.79
N VAL A 52 -5.53 21.01 -8.11
CA VAL A 52 -5.56 19.63 -8.60
C VAL A 52 -6.91 19.02 -8.25
N GLN A 53 -7.67 18.56 -9.25
CA GLN A 53 -8.90 17.83 -9.00
C GLN A 53 -8.57 16.50 -8.32
N PHE A 54 -9.32 16.16 -7.28
CA PHE A 54 -9.29 14.81 -6.72
C PHE A 54 -9.80 13.84 -7.79
N GLN A 55 -8.96 12.90 -8.20
CA GLN A 55 -9.39 11.78 -9.02
C GLN A 55 -9.89 10.68 -8.09
N GLU A 56 -11.14 10.23 -8.30
CA GLU A 56 -11.65 9.05 -7.62
C GLU A 56 -10.77 7.85 -7.99
N ARG A 57 -10.34 7.07 -6.99
CA ARG A 57 -9.57 5.84 -7.26
C ARG A 57 -10.40 4.97 -8.22
N PRO A 58 -9.82 4.48 -9.32
CA PRO A 58 -10.47 3.46 -10.12
C PRO A 58 -10.89 2.31 -9.22
N LEU A 59 -12.09 1.78 -9.42
CA LEU A 59 -12.60 0.65 -8.66
C LEU A 59 -11.60 -0.52 -8.80
N ASP A 60 -11.22 -1.13 -7.68
CA ASP A 60 -10.24 -2.23 -7.63
C ASP A 60 -10.65 -3.43 -8.52
N SER A 61 -11.93 -3.47 -8.93
CA SER A 61 -12.54 -4.46 -9.82
C SER A 61 -12.00 -4.48 -11.26
N ASP A 62 -11.38 -3.39 -11.73
CA ASP A 62 -10.96 -3.23 -13.15
C ASP A 62 -9.43 -3.22 -13.35
N LEU A 63 -8.64 -3.65 -12.35
CA LEU A 63 -7.18 -3.74 -12.46
C LEU A 63 -6.71 -4.95 -13.31
N GLY A 64 -7.19 -5.04 -14.55
CA GLY A 64 -6.64 -5.91 -15.59
C GLY A 64 -5.56 -5.19 -16.38
N GLU A 65 -4.28 -5.31 -15.99
CA GLU A 65 -3.07 -4.86 -16.71
C GLU A 65 -2.94 -3.36 -17.11
N VAL A 66 -4.02 -2.58 -17.14
CA VAL A 66 -4.05 -1.16 -17.56
C VAL A 66 -4.03 -0.21 -16.36
N ASN A 67 -2.88 0.00 -15.72
CA ASN A 67 -2.63 1.25 -14.95
C ASN A 67 -1.19 1.52 -14.53
N LEU A 68 -0.25 0.59 -14.75
CA LEU A 68 1.15 0.80 -14.32
C LEU A 68 1.77 2.04 -14.99
N TYR A 69 1.46 2.29 -16.27
CA TYR A 69 1.92 3.48 -16.97
C TYR A 69 1.35 4.79 -16.38
N CYS A 70 0.08 4.81 -15.99
CA CYS A 70 -0.57 6.04 -15.47
C CYS A 70 -0.01 6.45 -14.10
N LEU A 71 0.27 5.48 -13.23
CA LEU A 71 0.88 5.70 -11.92
C LEU A 71 2.35 6.17 -12.02
N ILE A 72 3.12 5.65 -12.98
CA ILE A 72 4.51 6.08 -13.21
C ILE A 72 4.56 7.54 -13.68
N PHE A 73 3.64 7.98 -14.54
CA PHE A 73 3.57 9.39 -14.98
C PHE A 73 3.16 10.35 -13.85
N TYR A 74 2.36 9.90 -12.89
CA TYR A 74 1.92 10.74 -11.76
C TYR A 74 3.00 10.94 -10.68
N PHE A 75 3.97 10.03 -10.57
CA PHE A 75 5.04 10.10 -9.56
C PHE A 75 6.38 10.65 -10.06
N ILE A 76 6.61 10.73 -11.38
CA ILE A 76 7.89 11.20 -11.97
C ILE A 76 7.75 12.62 -12.57
N GLY A 77 6.57 13.25 -12.48
CA GLY A 77 6.26 14.54 -13.11
C GLY A 77 6.16 15.73 -12.16
N VAL A 78 7.19 16.02 -11.34
CA VAL A 78 7.56 17.35 -10.80
C VAL A 78 9.08 17.39 -10.66
#